data_AF-A0A6J4U288-F1
#
_entry.id   AF-A0A6J4U288-F1
#
_cell.length_a   1.000
_cell.length_b   1.000
_cell.length_c   1.000
_cell.angle_alpha   90.00
_cell.angle_beta   90.00
_cell.angle_gamma   90.00
#
_symmetry.space_group_name_H-M   'P 1'
#
loop_
_entity.id
_entity.type
_entity.pdbx_description
1 polymer ?
#
loop_
_entity_poly.entity_id
_entity_poly.type
_entity_poly.pdbx_seq_one_letter_code
_entity_poly.pdbx_strand_id
1 'polypeptide(L)'
;HAYVKTKARNQGVGSKLLNHLSELTTKPILIGTWSDATWAIAFYKKHDFVLVSFKDKEYLLRKYWKIPLRQIETSVVLASRDWVSSIKKI
;
A
#
# COMPACT_ATOMS: atom_id res chain seq x y z
N HIS A 1 4.63 1.77 -9.10
CA HIS A 1 5.81 1.74 -8.21
C HIS A 1 6.34 3.15 -8.05
N ALA A 2 6.77 3.55 -6.85
CA ALA A 2 7.35 4.86 -6.57
C ALA A 2 8.72 4.69 -5.90
N TYR A 3 9.71 5.46 -6.34
CA TYR A 3 11.08 5.38 -5.82
C TYR A 3 11.65 6.78 -5.59
N VAL A 4 12.36 6.94 -4.47
CA VAL A 4 13.19 8.11 -4.21
C VAL A 4 14.65 7.69 -4.34
N LYS A 5 15.42 8.44 -5.15
CA LYS A 5 16.87 8.26 -5.31
C LYS A 5 17.52 8.22 -3.92
N THR A 6 18.45 7.29 -3.69
CA THR A 6 19.06 7.08 -2.36
C THR A 6 19.61 8.37 -1.75
N LYS A 7 20.27 9.21 -2.56
CA LYS A 7 20.84 10.51 -2.15
C LYS A 7 19.80 11.54 -1.71
N ALA A 8 18.52 11.34 -2.03
CA ALA A 8 17.40 12.24 -1.74
C ALA A 8 16.39 11.64 -0.73
N ARG A 9 16.71 10.49 -0.12
CA ARG A 9 15.89 9.89 0.93
C ARG A 9 15.98 10.72 2.22
N ASN A 10 15.00 10.57 3.11
CA ASN A 10 14.90 11.28 4.40
C ASN A 10 14.81 12.82 4.31
N GLN A 11 14.55 13.38 3.12
CA GLN A 11 14.35 14.81 2.89
C GLN A 11 12.86 15.17 2.68
N GLY A 12 11.94 14.27 3.04
CA GLY A 12 10.49 14.48 2.89
C GLY A 12 9.93 14.34 1.48
N VAL A 13 10.76 14.04 0.46
CA VAL A 13 10.32 13.89 -0.94
C VAL A 13 9.21 12.84 -1.09
N GLY A 14 9.37 11.68 -0.46
CA GLY A 14 8.37 10.61 -0.51
C GLY A 14 7.03 11.05 0.10
N SER A 15 7.06 11.77 1.21
CA SER A 15 5.86 12.29 1.88
C SER A 15 5.16 13.34 1.02
N LYS A 16 5.90 14.28 0.42
CA LYS A 16 5.34 15.28 -0.50
C LYS A 16 4.68 14.62 -1.71
N LEU A 17 5.34 13.63 -2.30
CA LEU A 17 4.77 12.87 -3.42
C LEU A 17 3.50 12.14 -3.02
N LEU A 18 3.50 11.46 -1.87
CA LEU A 18 2.34 10.73 -1.39
C LEU A 18 1.15 11.66 -1.14
N ASN A 19 1.36 12.80 -0.48
CA ASN A 19 0.31 13.77 -0.21
C ASN A 19 -0.30 14.30 -1.52
N HIS A 20 0.55 14.70 -2.47
CA HIS A 20 0.08 15.20 -3.76
C HIS A 20 -0.74 14.14 -4.51
N LEU A 21 -0.27 12.89 -4.55
CA LEU A 21 -1.02 11.81 -5.20
C LEU A 21 -2.35 11.51 -4.52
N SER A 22 -2.41 11.62 -3.19
CA SER A 22 -3.65 11.44 -2.42
C SER A 22 -4.68 12.53 -2.72
N GLU A 23 -4.25 13.77 -2.99
CA GLU A 23 -5.15 14.87 -3.37
C GLU A 23 -5.73 14.72 -4.78
N LEU A 24 -5.05 13.97 -5.66
CA LEU A 24 -5.49 13.75 -7.05
C LEU A 24 -6.58 12.68 -7.20
N THR A 25 -6.96 11.99 -6.13
CA THR A 25 -7.94 10.91 -6.17
C THR A 25 -8.91 10.98 -5.00
N THR A 26 -10.18 10.72 -5.29
CA THR A 26 -11.21 10.48 -4.25
C THR A 26 -11.40 9.00 -3.93
N LYS A 27 -10.67 8.11 -4.65
CA LYS A 27 -10.69 6.67 -4.43
C LYS A 27 -9.62 6.27 -3.41
N PRO A 28 -9.89 5.24 -2.59
CA PRO A 28 -8.87 4.68 -1.71
C PRO A 28 -7.63 4.21 -2.46
N ILE A 29 -6.48 4.35 -1.81
CA ILE A 29 -5.18 3.94 -2.33
C ILE A 29 -4.80 2.61 -1.70
N LEU A 30 -4.41 1.66 -2.56
CA LEU A 30 -3.88 0.36 -2.15
C LEU A 30 -2.40 0.26 -2.53
N ILE A 31 -1.58 -0.16 -1.57
CA ILE A 31 -0.13 -0.32 -1.73
C ILE A 31 0.23 -1.79 -1.56
N GLY A 32 0.55 -2.47 -2.66
CA GLY A 32 1.14 -3.81 -2.63
C GLY A 32 2.67 -3.73 -2.47
N THR A 33 3.23 -4.46 -1.50
CA THR A 33 4.67 -4.55 -1.26
C THR A 33 5.07 -5.92 -0.73
N TRP A 34 6.36 -6.27 -0.80
CA TRP A 34 6.88 -7.48 -0.16
C TRP A 34 6.73 -7.38 1.36
N SER A 35 6.41 -8.50 2.00
CA SER A 35 6.33 -8.60 3.47
C SER A 35 7.64 -8.19 4.15
N ASP A 36 8.78 -8.51 3.55
CA ASP A 36 10.12 -8.15 4.04
C ASP A 36 10.51 -6.69 3.76
N ALA A 37 9.70 -5.92 3.04
CA ALA A 37 9.98 -4.50 2.74
C ALA A 37 9.61 -3.61 3.94
N THR A 38 10.25 -3.87 5.09
CA THR A 38 9.98 -3.23 6.39
C THR A 38 9.99 -1.71 6.34
N TRP A 39 10.95 -1.12 5.61
CA TRP A 39 11.03 0.34 5.41
C TRP A 39 9.81 0.93 4.69
N ALA A 40 9.30 0.25 3.66
CA ALA A 40 8.13 0.71 2.93
C ALA A 40 6.88 0.60 3.81
N ILE A 41 6.72 -0.53 4.51
CA ILE A 41 5.61 -0.76 5.44
C ILE A 41 5.59 0.31 6.52
N ALA A 42 6.73 0.58 7.16
CA ALA A 42 6.85 1.61 8.19
C ALA A 42 6.54 3.02 7.66
N PHE A 43 7.02 3.35 6.45
CA PHE A 43 6.73 4.62 5.79
C PHE A 43 5.21 4.80 5.60
N TYR A 44 4.52 3.84 4.99
CA TYR A 44 3.08 3.96 4.74
C TYR A 44 2.25 3.94 6.03
N LYS A 45 2.64 3.15 7.05
CA LYS A 45 1.98 3.19 8.37
C LYS A 45 2.12 4.55 9.05
N LYS A 46 3.27 5.22 8.92
CA LYS A 46 3.46 6.61 9.40
C LYS A 46 2.58 7.61 8.65
N HIS A 47 2.19 7.29 7.42
CA HIS A 47 1.27 8.05 6.59
C HIS A 47 -0.18 7.52 6.68
N ASP A 48 -0.53 6.89 7.81
CA ASP A 48 -1.88 6.48 8.14
C ASP A 48 -2.49 5.36 7.29
N PHE A 49 -1.67 4.66 6.53
CA PHE A 49 -2.09 3.43 5.88
C PHE A 49 -2.11 2.28 6.88
N VAL A 50 -3.07 1.38 6.70
CA VAL A 50 -3.28 0.23 7.58
C VAL A 50 -3.04 -1.06 6.80
N LEU A 51 -2.40 -2.05 7.42
CA LEU A 51 -2.31 -3.40 6.85
C LEU A 51 -3.71 -4.01 6.78
N VAL A 52 -4.08 -4.50 5.60
CA VAL A 52 -5.36 -5.20 5.44
C VAL A 52 -5.26 -6.63 5.97
N SER A 53 -6.42 -7.27 6.21
CA SER A 53 -6.46 -8.68 6.63
C SER A 53 -5.83 -9.59 5.58
N PHE A 54 -5.39 -10.78 5.98
CA PHE A 54 -4.85 -11.77 5.03
C PHE A 54 -5.84 -12.08 3.89
N LYS A 55 -7.13 -12.24 4.23
CA LYS A 55 -8.22 -12.50 3.27
C LYS A 55 -8.40 -11.33 2.29
N ASP A 56 -8.42 -10.10 2.79
CA ASP A 56 -8.50 -8.91 1.93
C ASP A 56 -7.27 -8.80 1.03
N LYS A 57 -6.07 -9.01 1.57
CA LYS A 57 -4.83 -8.98 0.80
C LYS A 57 -4.84 -10.00 -0.34
N GLU A 58 -5.27 -11.23 -0.08
CA GLU A 58 -5.42 -12.26 -1.13
C GLU A 58 -6.39 -11.82 -2.22
N TYR A 59 -7.58 -11.36 -1.83
CA TYR A 59 -8.57 -10.87 -2.78
C TYR A 59 -8.05 -9.69 -3.62
N LEU A 60 -7.47 -8.69 -2.96
CA LEU A 60 -6.99 -7.46 -3.59
C LEU A 60 -5.84 -7.74 -4.56
N LEU A 61 -4.86 -8.55 -4.16
CA LEU A 61 -3.73 -8.89 -5.01
C LEU A 61 -4.18 -9.67 -6.26
N ARG A 62 -5.14 -10.59 -6.14
CA ARG A 62 -5.70 -11.31 -7.30
C ARG A 62 -6.51 -10.40 -8.22
N LYS A 63 -7.21 -9.42 -7.65
CA LYS A 63 -8.11 -8.53 -8.40
C LYS A 63 -7.38 -7.43 -9.15
N TYR A 64 -6.38 -6.82 -8.51
CA TYR A 64 -5.77 -5.58 -9.00
C TYR A 64 -4.30 -5.74 -9.44
N TRP A 65 -3.65 -6.87 -9.17
CA TRP A 65 -2.28 -7.14 -9.60
C TRP A 65 -2.19 -8.40 -10.46
N LYS A 66 -1.39 -8.33 -11.53
CA LYS A 66 -1.01 -9.49 -12.34
C LYS A 66 0.35 -10.02 -11.85
N ILE A 67 0.30 -10.87 -10.83
CA ILE A 67 1.49 -11.45 -10.17
C ILE A 67 1.33 -12.97 -9.94
N PRO A 68 2.43 -13.75 -9.85
CA PRO A 68 2.36 -15.18 -9.54
C PRO A 68 1.80 -15.47 -8.14
N LEU A 69 1.21 -16.66 -7.94
CA LEU A 69 0.68 -17.10 -6.64
C LEU A 69 1.71 -16.99 -5.51
N ARG A 70 2.95 -17.42 -5.77
CA ARG A 70 4.05 -17.32 -4.79
C ARG A 70 4.33 -15.87 -4.36
N GLN A 71 4.19 -14.90 -5.27
CA GLN A 71 4.36 -13.50 -4.91
C GLN A 71 3.18 -12.98 -4.09
N ILE A 72 1.96 -13.49 -4.32
CA ILE A 72 0.82 -13.20 -3.45
C ILE A 72 1.16 -13.62 -2.04
N GLU A 73 1.61 -14.86 -1.81
CA GLU A 73 1.94 -15.39 -0.47
C GLU A 73 2.91 -14.49 0.28
N THR A 74 3.98 -14.04 -0.37
CA THR A 74 5.06 -13.24 0.26
C THR A 74 4.82 -11.73 0.23
N SER A 75 3.66 -11.26 -0.25
CA SER A 75 3.30 -9.84 -0.28
C SER A 75 2.31 -9.47 0.82
N VAL A 76 2.28 -8.17 1.13
CA VAL A 76 1.27 -7.52 1.97
C VAL A 76 0.62 -6.38 1.19
N VAL A 77 -0.57 -5.98 1.63
CA VAL A 77 -1.24 -4.78 1.11
C VAL A 77 -1.51 -3.82 2.26
N LEU A 78 -1.17 -2.55 2.07
CA LEU A 78 -1.63 -1.47 2.92
C LEU A 78 -2.70 -0.67 2.20
N ALA A 79 -3.70 -0.19 2.94
CA ALA A 79 -4.78 0.63 2.42
C ALA A 79 -4.86 1.97 3.13
N SER A 80 -5.23 3.03 2.41
CA SER A 80 -5.54 4.34 2.99
C SER A 80 -6.77 4.26 3.91
N ARG A 81 -6.92 5.24 4.82
CA ARG A 81 -7.97 5.23 5.85
C ARG A 81 -9.40 5.15 5.31
N ASP A 82 -9.64 5.70 4.13
CA ASP A 82 -10.91 5.72 3.42
C ASP A 82 -11.26 4.39 2.75
N TRP A 83 -10.38 3.38 2.84
CA TRP A 83 -10.67 2.02 2.38
C TRP A 83 -11.72 1.35 3.26
N VAL A 84 -12.92 1.17 2.71
CA VAL A 84 -13.97 0.33 3.29
C VAL A 84 -13.83 -1.09 2.75
N SER A 85 -13.33 -2.03 3.56
CA SER A 85 -13.44 -3.45 3.24
C SER A 85 -14.92 -3.82 3.20
N SER A 86 -15.41 -4.28 2.04
CA SER A 86 -16.79 -4.68 1.80
C SER A 86 -17.20 -5.98 2.51
N ILE A 87 -16.44 -6.43 3.52
CA ILE A 87 -16.73 -7.65 4.29
C ILE A 87 -17.65 -7.38 5.51
N LYS A 88 -17.98 -6.11 5.83
CA LYS A 88 -18.97 -5.74 6.88
C LYS A 88 -20.37 -5.41 6.35
N LYS A 89 -20.86 -6.14 5.33
CA LYS A 89 -22.30 -6.18 4.98
C LYS A 89 -22.70 -7.59 4.55
N ILE A 90 -22.76 -8.51 5.51
CA ILE A 90 -23.69 -9.65 5.51
C ILE A 90 -24.22 -9.76 6.93
#